data_AF-A0A955YU34-F1
#
_entry.id   AF-A0A955YU34-F1
#
_cell.length_a   1.000
_cell.length_b   1.000
_cell.length_c   1.000
_cell.angle_alpha   90.00
_cell.angle_beta   90.00
_cell.angle_gamma   90.00
#
_symmetry.space_group_name_H-M   'P 1'
#
loop_
_entity.id
_entity.type
_entity.pdbx_description
1 polymer ?
#
loop_
_entity_poly.entity_id
_entity_poly.type
_entity_poly.pdbx_seq_one_letter_code
_entity_poly.pdbx_strand_id
1 'polypeptide(L)'
;ICSNGMCLDTCGCGSCDDEDNGECVLAQCIYPPCVPDCGDSPTCGQMDGCGGICEGSCPGEKMCWNGTCVDCIPECEDAKCGDDNGCDGQCTGSCPGSQLCVNKENVGFTCCQSVCGPNTACGVPNGCGGYCTNGVCPAGQQCGSKDGKYQCVCKPNCKDKPCGAADGCGGFCRSDCPAGQTCNNDYQCEVTSCVPPCGCGTTCASGKCLSICPVGQTLCGCSTCCKAGQSCEGGVCKGAVE
;
A
#
# COMPACT_ATOMS: atom_id res chain seq x y z
N ILE A 1 -0.94 5.76 4.02
CA ILE A 1 0.25 5.34 3.21
C ILE A 1 -0.24 4.99 1.81
N CYS A 2 0.37 5.44 0.72
CA CYS A 2 -0.02 4.98 -0.62
C CYS A 2 0.91 3.84 -1.08
N SER A 3 0.32 2.72 -1.48
CA SER A 3 1.01 1.53 -2.01
C SER A 3 0.24 1.03 -3.23
N ASN A 4 0.94 0.79 -4.34
CA ASN A 4 0.35 0.31 -5.60
C ASN A 4 -0.81 1.18 -6.13
N GLY A 5 -0.68 2.51 -6.08
CA GLY A 5 -1.66 3.43 -6.67
C GLY A 5 -2.99 3.52 -5.92
N MET A 6 -3.15 2.81 -4.81
CA MET A 6 -4.25 3.02 -3.86
C MET A 6 -3.70 3.66 -2.59
N CYS A 7 -4.31 4.78 -2.19
CA CYS A 7 -4.03 5.36 -0.89
C CYS A 7 -4.78 4.56 0.16
N LEU A 8 -4.03 3.75 0.91
CA LEU A 8 -4.55 3.07 2.09
C LEU A 8 -4.73 4.14 3.16
N ASP A 9 -5.98 4.29 3.57
CA ASP A 9 -6.33 5.05 4.76
C ASP A 9 -5.66 4.38 5.97
N THR A 10 -4.60 5.01 6.46
CA THR A 10 -3.85 4.57 7.63
C THR A 10 -4.21 5.42 8.84
N CYS A 11 -5.48 5.83 8.96
CA CYS A 11 -6.00 6.48 10.15
C CYS A 11 -5.94 5.52 11.35
N GLY A 12 -4.88 5.65 12.16
CA GLY A 12 -4.78 5.05 13.49
C GLY A 12 -5.45 5.87 14.60
N CYS A 13 -6.15 6.95 14.24
CA CYS A 13 -6.90 7.78 15.19
C CYS A 13 -8.25 7.09 15.46
N GLY A 14 -8.56 6.74 16.71
CA GLY A 14 -9.85 6.12 17.07
C GLY A 14 -11.05 7.04 16.80
N SER A 15 -10.83 8.34 16.96
CA SER A 15 -11.66 9.48 16.54
C SER A 15 -10.91 10.76 16.97
N CYS A 16 -11.03 11.85 16.21
CA CYS A 16 -10.50 13.17 16.60
C CYS A 16 -11.67 14.00 17.17
N ASP A 17 -12.22 13.54 18.32
CA ASP A 17 -13.47 14.03 18.94
C ASP A 17 -13.28 15.24 19.88
N ASP A 18 -12.27 16.08 19.69
CA ASP A 18 -12.18 17.34 20.45
C ASP A 18 -13.11 18.40 19.84
N GLU A 19 -13.54 19.38 20.65
CA GLU A 19 -14.57 20.41 20.31
C GLU A 19 -14.30 21.21 19.01
N ASP A 20 -13.11 21.07 18.43
CA ASP A 20 -12.62 21.79 17.25
C ASP A 20 -12.61 20.96 15.93
N ASN A 21 -13.23 19.77 15.89
CA ASN A 21 -13.38 18.92 14.68
C ASN A 21 -12.06 18.65 13.92
N GLY A 22 -11.12 17.93 14.54
CA GLY A 22 -9.81 17.63 13.91
C GLY A 22 -9.88 16.60 12.80
N GLU A 23 -8.91 16.65 11.88
CA GLU A 23 -8.76 15.67 10.80
C GLU A 23 -7.56 14.75 11.08
N CYS A 24 -7.74 13.44 10.87
CA CYS A 24 -6.65 12.48 11.00
C CYS A 24 -5.86 12.42 9.69
N VAL A 25 -4.63 12.93 9.70
CA VAL A 25 -3.73 12.90 8.55
C VAL A 25 -2.45 12.17 8.97
N LEU A 26 -2.08 11.11 8.23
CA LEU A 26 -0.88 10.30 8.50
C LEU A 26 -0.79 9.78 9.96
N ALA A 27 -1.91 9.37 10.53
CA ALA A 27 -2.03 8.87 11.92
C ALA A 27 -1.74 9.93 13.01
N GLN A 28 -1.91 11.22 12.70
CA GLN A 28 -1.91 12.32 13.66
C GLN A 28 -3.22 13.10 13.53
N CYS A 29 -3.87 13.44 14.66
CA CYS A 29 -4.99 14.38 14.63
C CYS A 29 -4.40 15.80 14.49
N ILE A 30 -4.75 16.48 13.39
CA ILE A 30 -4.36 17.87 13.13
C ILE A 30 -5.49 18.78 13.63
N TYR A 31 -5.12 19.70 14.52
CA TYR A 31 -6.02 20.71 15.08
C TYR A 31 -5.40 22.12 14.97
N PRO A 32 -6.13 23.11 14.43
CA PRO A 32 -7.39 22.96 13.68
C PRO A 32 -7.16 22.21 12.35
N PRO A 33 -8.21 21.65 11.72
CA PRO A 33 -8.08 21.06 10.39
C PRO A 33 -7.50 22.08 9.42
N CYS A 34 -6.75 21.62 8.42
CA CYS A 34 -6.19 22.52 7.42
C CYS A 34 -7.35 23.13 6.63
N VAL A 35 -7.47 24.46 6.65
CA VAL A 35 -8.49 25.19 5.89
C VAL A 35 -7.86 25.66 4.58
N PRO A 36 -8.30 25.13 3.42
CA PRO A 36 -7.85 25.62 2.12
C PRO A 36 -8.03 27.13 2.00
N ASP A 37 -6.96 27.85 1.68
CA ASP A 37 -6.99 29.29 1.44
C ASP A 37 -6.44 29.61 0.05
N CYS A 38 -7.33 30.10 -0.80
CA CYS A 38 -7.03 30.50 -2.16
C CYS A 38 -6.84 32.02 -2.30
N GLY A 39 -7.08 32.80 -1.24
CA GLY A 39 -7.21 34.25 -1.30
C GLY A 39 -8.36 34.70 -2.20
N ASP A 40 -8.46 36.01 -2.42
CA ASP A 40 -9.60 36.62 -3.13
C ASP A 40 -9.53 36.51 -4.66
N SER A 41 -8.35 36.22 -5.22
CA SER A 41 -8.14 36.16 -6.67
C SER A 41 -7.06 35.12 -7.03
N PRO A 42 -7.30 33.82 -6.73
CA PRO A 42 -6.35 32.76 -7.01
C PRO A 42 -6.06 32.66 -8.51
N THR A 43 -4.82 32.34 -8.84
CA THR A 43 -4.49 31.84 -10.18
C THR A 43 -4.88 30.35 -10.28
N CYS A 44 -5.32 29.91 -11.45
CA CYS A 44 -5.64 28.50 -11.66
C CYS A 44 -4.46 27.60 -11.31
N GLY A 45 -4.68 26.59 -10.46
CA GLY A 45 -3.65 25.66 -10.01
C GLY A 45 -2.76 26.18 -8.90
N GLN A 46 -3.05 27.35 -8.33
CA GLN A 46 -2.43 27.82 -7.09
C GLN A 46 -2.67 26.78 -5.97
N MET A 47 -1.65 26.48 -5.18
CA MET A 47 -1.81 25.59 -4.01
C MET A 47 -2.65 26.30 -2.94
N ASP A 48 -3.56 25.56 -2.32
CA ASP A 48 -4.47 26.07 -1.29
C ASP A 48 -3.88 26.05 0.14
N GLY A 49 -2.61 25.65 0.27
CA GLY A 49 -1.93 25.49 1.57
C GLY A 49 -2.22 24.18 2.30
N CYS A 50 -3.15 23.35 1.80
CA CYS A 50 -3.60 22.09 2.38
C CYS A 50 -3.38 20.88 1.46
N GLY A 51 -2.64 21.05 0.37
CA GLY A 51 -2.31 20.00 -0.58
C GLY A 51 -3.33 19.85 -1.71
N GLY A 52 -4.36 20.69 -1.74
CA GLY A 52 -5.25 20.88 -2.87
C GLY A 52 -4.80 22.04 -3.76
N ILE A 53 -5.63 22.31 -4.77
CA ILE A 53 -5.40 23.35 -5.77
C ILE A 53 -6.66 24.21 -5.91
N CYS A 54 -6.44 25.50 -6.09
CA CYS A 54 -7.51 26.48 -6.26
C CYS A 54 -8.02 26.49 -7.70
N GLU A 55 -9.34 26.48 -7.84
CA GLU A 55 -10.00 26.91 -9.07
C GLU A 55 -9.86 28.42 -9.17
N GLY A 56 -8.99 28.87 -10.07
CA GLY A 56 -8.60 30.27 -10.18
C GLY A 56 -8.77 30.81 -11.59
N SER A 57 -8.41 32.07 -11.77
CA SER A 57 -8.51 32.73 -13.07
C SER A 57 -7.42 32.24 -14.03
N CYS A 58 -7.78 32.18 -15.31
CA CYS A 58 -6.87 31.85 -16.40
C CYS A 58 -6.66 33.06 -17.33
N PRO A 59 -5.48 33.20 -17.96
CA PRO A 59 -5.26 34.24 -18.96
C PRO A 59 -6.06 33.97 -20.24
N GLY A 60 -6.63 35.03 -20.81
CA GLY A 60 -7.47 34.95 -22.01
C GLY A 60 -8.87 34.39 -21.72
N GLU A 61 -9.48 33.75 -22.73
CA GLU A 61 -10.81 33.11 -22.63
C GLU A 61 -10.73 31.64 -22.17
N LYS A 62 -9.62 31.25 -21.52
CA LYS A 62 -9.39 29.88 -21.05
C LYS A 62 -10.14 29.59 -19.75
N MET A 63 -10.38 28.31 -19.49
CA MET A 63 -11.05 27.82 -18.29
C MET A 63 -10.07 27.06 -17.40
N CYS A 64 -10.26 27.12 -16.08
CA CYS A 64 -9.46 26.35 -15.14
C CYS A 64 -10.05 24.95 -14.97
N TRP A 65 -9.26 23.90 -15.26
CA TRP A 65 -9.69 22.52 -15.08
C TRP A 65 -8.54 21.69 -14.51
N ASN A 66 -8.78 21.03 -13.36
CA ASN A 66 -7.76 20.28 -12.61
C ASN A 66 -6.44 21.04 -12.43
N GLY A 67 -6.54 22.34 -12.13
CA GLY A 67 -5.38 23.21 -11.87
C GLY A 67 -4.58 23.61 -13.10
N THR A 68 -5.11 23.36 -14.31
CA THR A 68 -4.50 23.79 -15.56
C THR A 68 -5.47 24.64 -16.36
N CYS A 69 -4.97 25.71 -16.98
CA CYS A 69 -5.76 26.52 -17.91
C CYS A 69 -5.89 25.81 -19.25
N VAL A 70 -7.12 25.44 -19.60
CA VAL A 70 -7.47 24.71 -20.83
C VAL A 70 -8.39 25.56 -21.71
N ASP A 71 -8.33 25.33 -23.02
CA ASP A 71 -9.20 26.00 -24.00
C ASP A 71 -10.59 25.33 -24.08
N CYS A 72 -10.73 24.10 -23.56
CA CYS A 72 -11.97 23.33 -23.60
C CYS A 72 -12.01 22.34 -22.41
N ILE A 73 -13.18 22.17 -21.79
CA ILE A 73 -13.41 21.20 -20.72
C ILE A 73 -14.18 20.01 -21.32
N PRO A 74 -13.63 18.78 -21.25
CA PRO A 74 -14.28 17.64 -21.88
C PRO A 74 -15.53 17.21 -21.09
N GLU A 75 -16.63 17.01 -21.82
CA GLU A 75 -17.92 16.57 -21.25
C GLU A 75 -18.11 15.08 -21.52
N CYS A 76 -17.98 14.25 -20.47
CA CYS A 76 -18.11 12.79 -20.58
C CYS A 76 -19.06 12.17 -19.56
N GLU A 77 -19.83 12.99 -18.84
CA GLU A 77 -20.84 12.49 -17.91
C GLU A 77 -21.89 11.69 -18.69
N ASP A 78 -22.13 10.44 -18.29
CA ASP A 78 -23.00 9.46 -18.95
C ASP A 78 -22.70 9.16 -20.44
N ALA A 79 -21.58 9.65 -20.96
CA ALA A 79 -21.16 9.40 -22.33
C ALA A 79 -20.87 7.91 -22.54
N LYS A 80 -21.07 7.43 -23.77
CA LYS A 80 -20.64 6.10 -24.19
C LYS A 80 -19.18 6.15 -24.57
N CYS A 81 -18.55 4.98 -24.54
CA CYS A 81 -17.19 4.83 -25.03
C CYS A 81 -17.08 5.26 -26.50
N GLY A 82 -16.19 6.19 -26.79
CA GLY A 82 -15.95 6.72 -28.14
C GLY A 82 -16.80 7.92 -28.53
N ASP A 83 -17.75 8.34 -27.69
CA ASP A 83 -18.47 9.59 -27.89
C ASP A 83 -17.49 10.77 -27.88
N ASP A 84 -17.78 11.78 -28.71
CA ASP A 84 -17.02 13.03 -28.73
C ASP A 84 -17.17 13.74 -27.37
N ASN A 85 -16.06 14.24 -26.82
CA ASN A 85 -16.06 14.95 -25.55
C ASN A 85 -16.23 16.47 -25.69
N GLY A 86 -16.47 16.97 -26.91
CA GLY A 86 -16.62 18.39 -27.22
C GLY A 86 -15.30 19.16 -27.36
N CYS A 87 -14.16 18.49 -27.16
CA CYS A 87 -12.82 19.08 -27.13
C CYS A 87 -11.84 18.32 -28.05
N ASP A 88 -12.31 17.92 -29.25
CA ASP A 88 -11.55 17.13 -30.24
C ASP A 88 -10.99 15.80 -29.68
N GLY A 89 -11.59 15.29 -28.61
CA GLY A 89 -11.25 14.04 -27.94
C GLY A 89 -12.45 13.10 -27.87
N GLN A 90 -12.25 11.96 -27.21
CA GLN A 90 -13.29 10.96 -27.04
C GLN A 90 -13.38 10.50 -25.58
N CYS A 91 -14.59 10.18 -25.16
CA CYS A 91 -14.88 9.68 -23.82
C CYS A 91 -14.52 8.20 -23.66
N THR A 92 -13.96 7.84 -22.50
CA THR A 92 -13.72 6.45 -22.08
C THR A 92 -14.96 5.79 -21.45
N GLY A 93 -16.14 6.32 -21.79
CA GLY A 93 -17.41 6.08 -21.09
C GLY A 93 -17.92 4.64 -21.13
N SER A 94 -19.22 4.49 -20.88
CA SER A 94 -19.79 3.16 -20.63
C SER A 94 -19.86 2.29 -21.90
N CYS A 95 -19.68 0.99 -21.71
CA CYS A 95 -19.86 -0.04 -22.75
C CYS A 95 -20.99 -1.01 -22.39
N PRO A 96 -21.67 -1.59 -23.39
CA PRO A 96 -22.73 -2.55 -23.14
C PRO A 96 -22.20 -3.88 -22.59
N GLY A 97 -22.89 -4.42 -21.59
CA GLY A 97 -22.55 -5.72 -20.99
C GLY A 97 -21.21 -5.70 -20.26
N SER A 98 -20.37 -6.72 -20.52
CA SER A 98 -19.03 -6.87 -19.90
C SER A 98 -17.89 -6.36 -20.79
N GLN A 99 -18.20 -5.54 -21.80
CA GLN A 99 -17.21 -5.04 -22.75
C GLN A 99 -16.31 -3.99 -22.10
N LEU A 100 -15.10 -3.85 -22.62
CA LEU A 100 -14.13 -2.86 -22.18
C LEU A 100 -14.06 -1.72 -23.20
N CYS A 101 -14.04 -0.49 -22.71
CA CYS A 101 -13.71 0.66 -23.53
C CYS A 101 -12.20 0.65 -23.78
N VAL A 102 -11.79 0.45 -25.03
CA VAL A 102 -10.38 0.37 -25.40
C VAL A 102 -10.06 1.36 -26.50
N ASN A 103 -8.86 1.93 -26.44
CA ASN A 103 -8.32 2.71 -27.55
C ASN A 103 -7.77 1.74 -28.60
N LYS A 104 -8.32 1.79 -29.82
CA LYS A 104 -7.75 1.10 -30.97
C LYS A 104 -7.01 2.09 -31.84
N GLU A 105 -5.77 1.74 -32.16
CA GLU A 105 -4.90 2.53 -33.04
C GLU A 105 -5.64 2.86 -34.35
N ASN A 106 -5.64 4.14 -34.73
CA ASN A 106 -6.33 4.70 -35.92
C ASN A 106 -7.87 4.61 -35.93
N VAL A 107 -8.51 4.18 -34.84
CA VAL A 107 -9.98 4.10 -34.72
C VAL A 107 -10.50 4.95 -33.56
N GLY A 108 -9.72 5.10 -32.50
CA GLY A 108 -10.13 5.80 -31.28
C GLY A 108 -10.72 4.86 -30.23
N PHE A 109 -11.43 5.41 -29.26
CA PHE A 109 -12.07 4.62 -28.20
C PHE A 109 -13.29 3.86 -28.74
N THR A 110 -13.37 2.57 -28.44
CA THR A 110 -14.50 1.74 -28.85
C THR A 110 -14.72 0.60 -27.87
N CYS A 111 -15.97 0.15 -27.75
CA CYS A 111 -16.31 -1.00 -26.93
C CYS A 111 -15.83 -2.29 -27.59
N CYS A 112 -15.10 -3.08 -26.81
CA CYS A 112 -14.53 -4.33 -27.27
C CYS A 112 -14.82 -5.46 -26.29
N GLN A 113 -15.38 -6.54 -26.83
CA GLN A 113 -15.54 -7.77 -26.08
C GLN A 113 -14.24 -8.57 -26.15
N SER A 114 -13.63 -8.81 -24.98
CA SER A 114 -12.44 -9.64 -24.92
C SER A 114 -12.77 -11.08 -25.28
N VAL A 115 -11.92 -11.75 -26.05
CA VAL A 115 -12.05 -13.18 -26.38
C VAL A 115 -11.44 -14.09 -25.30
N CYS A 116 -11.06 -13.54 -24.15
CA CYS A 116 -10.47 -14.28 -23.06
C CYS A 116 -11.56 -15.03 -22.29
N GLY A 117 -11.66 -16.33 -22.51
CA GLY A 117 -12.51 -17.25 -21.78
C GLY A 117 -11.70 -18.13 -20.81
N PRO A 118 -12.40 -18.96 -20.01
CA PRO A 118 -11.77 -19.83 -19.00
C PRO A 118 -10.82 -20.88 -19.59
N ASN A 119 -10.93 -21.18 -20.89
CA ASN A 119 -10.08 -22.14 -21.60
C ASN A 119 -9.11 -21.47 -22.59
N THR A 120 -9.08 -20.13 -22.63
CA THR A 120 -8.20 -19.41 -23.56
C THR A 120 -6.76 -19.48 -23.06
N ALA A 121 -5.82 -19.79 -23.96
CA ALA A 121 -4.41 -19.87 -23.61
C ALA A 121 -3.87 -18.52 -23.10
N CYS A 122 -2.97 -18.56 -22.12
CA CYS A 122 -2.29 -17.37 -21.63
C CYS A 122 -1.52 -16.65 -22.76
N GLY A 123 -1.60 -15.32 -22.79
CA GLY A 123 -0.76 -14.52 -23.67
C GLY A 123 -1.23 -14.42 -25.11
N VAL A 124 -2.35 -15.03 -25.48
CA VAL A 124 -2.93 -14.83 -26.82
C VAL A 124 -3.59 -13.45 -26.89
N PRO A 125 -3.62 -12.81 -28.08
CA PRO A 125 -4.31 -11.53 -28.25
C PRO A 125 -5.78 -11.61 -27.81
N ASN A 126 -6.24 -10.62 -27.05
CA ASN A 126 -7.61 -10.57 -26.52
C ASN A 126 -8.62 -9.95 -27.49
N GLY A 127 -8.19 -9.54 -28.70
CA GLY A 127 -9.02 -8.86 -29.71
C GLY A 127 -9.25 -7.36 -29.45
N CYS A 128 -8.79 -6.86 -28.31
CA CYS A 128 -9.01 -5.51 -27.80
C CYS A 128 -7.69 -4.74 -27.59
N GLY A 129 -6.66 -5.07 -28.38
CA GLY A 129 -5.34 -4.43 -28.30
C GLY A 129 -4.44 -4.95 -27.17
N GLY A 130 -4.91 -5.91 -26.37
CA GLY A 130 -4.15 -6.53 -25.29
C GLY A 130 -4.00 -8.03 -25.44
N TYR A 131 -3.62 -8.69 -24.35
CA TYR A 131 -3.43 -10.15 -24.28
C TYR A 131 -4.24 -10.74 -23.12
N CYS A 132 -4.57 -12.02 -23.19
CA CYS A 132 -5.23 -12.70 -22.09
C CYS A 132 -4.26 -12.92 -20.92
N THR A 133 -4.55 -12.24 -19.80
CA THR A 133 -3.71 -12.20 -18.59
C THR A 133 -4.05 -13.29 -17.57
N ASN A 134 -5.22 -13.90 -17.69
CA ASN A 134 -5.72 -14.98 -16.84
C ASN A 134 -5.98 -16.26 -17.65
N GLY A 135 -5.17 -16.51 -18.68
CA GLY A 135 -5.32 -17.68 -19.52
C GLY A 135 -4.79 -18.97 -18.88
N VAL A 136 -5.15 -20.09 -19.49
CA VAL A 136 -4.73 -21.42 -19.05
C VAL A 136 -3.24 -21.63 -19.33
N CYS A 137 -2.55 -22.20 -18.34
CA CYS A 137 -1.15 -22.59 -18.42
C CYS A 137 -0.95 -24.07 -18.04
N PRO A 138 0.14 -24.70 -18.49
CA PRO A 138 0.52 -26.03 -18.04
C PRO A 138 0.66 -26.13 -16.51
N ALA A 139 0.58 -27.34 -15.98
CA ALA A 139 0.75 -27.59 -14.55
C ALA A 139 2.09 -27.02 -14.04
N GLY A 140 2.04 -26.35 -12.88
CA GLY A 140 3.22 -25.67 -12.30
C GLY A 140 3.54 -24.29 -12.89
N GLN A 141 2.70 -23.78 -13.80
CA GLN A 141 2.86 -22.44 -14.37
C GLN A 141 1.64 -21.56 -14.07
N GLN A 142 1.82 -20.26 -14.22
CA GLN A 142 0.77 -19.25 -14.12
C GLN A 142 0.93 -18.23 -15.25
N CYS A 143 -0.16 -17.57 -15.62
CA CYS A 143 -0.09 -16.52 -16.61
C CYS A 143 0.53 -15.28 -15.96
N GLY A 144 1.65 -14.81 -16.50
CA GLY A 144 2.39 -13.67 -15.96
C GLY A 144 3.08 -12.88 -17.05
N SER A 145 3.45 -11.65 -16.72
CA SER A 145 4.20 -10.78 -17.63
C SER A 145 5.68 -11.11 -17.55
N LYS A 146 6.30 -11.35 -18.70
CA LYS A 146 7.75 -11.47 -18.87
C LYS A 146 8.14 -10.76 -20.15
N ASP A 147 9.08 -9.81 -20.04
CA ASP A 147 9.55 -8.97 -21.14
C ASP A 147 8.42 -8.18 -21.84
N GLY A 148 7.44 -7.71 -21.06
CA GLY A 148 6.29 -6.96 -21.57
C GLY A 148 5.23 -7.80 -22.32
N LYS A 149 5.38 -9.14 -22.32
CA LYS A 149 4.40 -10.06 -22.91
C LYS A 149 3.83 -10.99 -21.83
N TYR A 150 2.53 -11.24 -21.89
CA TYR A 150 1.91 -12.27 -21.07
C TYR A 150 2.26 -13.63 -21.66
N GLN A 151 2.77 -14.52 -20.82
CA GLN A 151 3.10 -15.89 -21.17
C GLN A 151 3.02 -16.77 -19.93
N CYS A 152 3.00 -18.09 -20.12
CA CYS A 152 3.06 -19.00 -19.00
C CYS A 152 4.45 -18.95 -18.38
N VAL A 153 4.51 -18.43 -17.15
CA VAL A 153 5.72 -18.35 -16.35
C VAL A 153 5.65 -19.37 -15.23
N CYS A 154 6.80 -19.78 -14.72
CA CYS A 154 6.86 -20.71 -13.60
C CYS A 154 6.10 -20.14 -12.40
N LYS A 155 5.26 -20.95 -11.77
CA LYS A 155 4.53 -20.59 -10.55
C LYS A 155 5.31 -21.13 -9.34
N PRO A 156 5.94 -20.25 -8.53
CA PRO A 156 6.64 -20.67 -7.32
C PRO A 156 5.70 -21.48 -6.42
N ASN A 157 6.19 -22.60 -5.88
CA ASN A 157 5.45 -23.39 -4.91
C ASN A 157 6.26 -23.54 -3.62
N CYS A 158 5.81 -22.81 -2.61
CA CYS A 158 6.39 -22.79 -1.27
C CYS A 158 5.47 -23.36 -0.19
N LYS A 159 4.34 -23.95 -0.60
CA LYS A 159 3.42 -24.58 0.35
C LYS A 159 4.15 -25.74 1.05
N ASP A 160 4.07 -25.76 2.38
CA ASP A 160 4.67 -26.78 3.25
C ASP A 160 6.20 -26.94 3.10
N LYS A 161 6.87 -25.92 2.54
CA LYS A 161 8.33 -25.90 2.41
C LYS A 161 8.95 -24.98 3.47
N PRO A 162 10.11 -25.36 4.03
CA PRO A 162 10.81 -24.49 4.96
C PRO A 162 11.40 -23.26 4.25
N CYS A 163 11.67 -22.21 5.01
CA CYS A 163 12.49 -21.07 4.58
C CYS A 163 13.82 -21.55 3.94
N GLY A 164 14.17 -20.98 2.79
CA GLY A 164 15.38 -21.33 2.04
C GLY A 164 15.26 -22.59 1.16
N ALA A 165 14.12 -23.29 1.17
CA ALA A 165 13.88 -24.36 0.20
C ALA A 165 13.69 -23.79 -1.21
N ALA A 166 14.08 -24.55 -2.23
CA ALA A 166 13.85 -24.17 -3.62
C ALA A 166 12.34 -24.06 -3.92
N ASP A 167 11.94 -22.98 -4.59
CA ASP A 167 10.55 -22.71 -4.96
C ASP A 167 10.07 -23.48 -6.20
N GLY A 168 11.00 -24.15 -6.90
CA GLY A 168 10.76 -24.88 -8.15
C GLY A 168 10.90 -24.03 -9.43
N CYS A 169 11.19 -22.74 -9.28
CA CYS A 169 11.30 -21.75 -10.33
C CYS A 169 12.67 -21.03 -10.36
N GLY A 170 13.66 -21.56 -9.63
CA GLY A 170 15.00 -20.98 -9.51
C GLY A 170 15.13 -19.95 -8.39
N GLY A 171 14.07 -19.71 -7.62
CA GLY A 171 14.07 -18.92 -6.40
C GLY A 171 14.02 -19.77 -5.13
N PHE A 172 13.88 -19.09 -4.00
CA PHE A 172 13.80 -19.70 -2.68
C PHE A 172 12.55 -19.24 -1.95
N CYS A 173 12.03 -20.13 -1.11
CA CYS A 173 10.84 -19.90 -0.33
C CYS A 173 11.13 -19.05 0.89
N ARG A 174 10.21 -18.11 1.17
CA ARG A 174 10.25 -17.23 2.35
C ARG A 174 9.22 -17.61 3.41
N SER A 175 8.90 -18.90 3.45
CA SER A 175 7.81 -19.51 4.22
C SER A 175 8.27 -19.91 5.62
N ASP A 176 7.87 -21.09 6.10
CA ASP A 176 7.87 -21.43 7.50
C ASP A 176 9.27 -21.57 8.09
N CYS A 177 9.46 -20.89 9.20
CA CYS A 177 10.55 -21.11 10.14
C CYS A 177 9.99 -21.76 11.41
N PRO A 178 10.84 -22.47 12.20
CA PRO A 178 10.45 -22.99 13.51
C PRO A 178 9.85 -21.89 14.41
N ALA A 179 9.04 -22.29 15.39
CA ALA A 179 8.43 -21.35 16.34
C ALA A 179 9.48 -20.43 16.98
N GLY A 180 9.22 -19.11 16.95
CA GLY A 180 10.14 -18.08 17.44
C GLY A 180 11.07 -17.48 16.39
N GLN A 181 11.01 -17.95 15.15
CA GLN A 181 11.89 -17.51 14.06
C GLN A 181 11.11 -16.87 12.91
N THR A 182 11.77 -15.96 12.18
CA THR A 182 11.27 -15.35 10.94
C THR A 182 12.27 -15.62 9.82
N CYS A 183 11.79 -15.79 8.59
CA CYS A 183 12.64 -15.97 7.42
C CYS A 183 13.19 -14.62 6.94
N ASN A 184 14.49 -14.40 7.09
CA ASN A 184 15.15 -13.14 6.75
C ASN A 184 15.33 -12.95 5.24
N ASN A 185 15.94 -11.84 4.82
CA ASN A 185 16.17 -11.55 3.39
C ASN A 185 17.18 -12.50 2.73
N ASP A 186 18.04 -13.15 3.53
CA ASP A 186 19.03 -14.13 3.07
C ASP A 186 18.46 -15.56 3.04
N TYR A 187 17.14 -15.70 3.20
CA TYR A 187 16.43 -16.99 3.26
C TYR A 187 16.91 -17.91 4.39
N GLN A 188 17.32 -17.30 5.51
CA GLN A 188 17.68 -18.00 6.74
C GLN A 188 16.65 -17.70 7.82
N CYS A 189 16.36 -18.71 8.64
CA CYS A 189 15.53 -18.51 9.82
C CYS A 189 16.33 -17.82 10.91
N GLU A 190 15.91 -16.62 11.28
CA GLU A 190 16.51 -15.85 12.36
C GLU A 190 15.55 -15.77 13.54
N VAL A 191 16.08 -15.81 14.76
CA VAL A 191 15.26 -15.77 15.97
C VAL A 191 14.80 -14.33 16.21
N THR A 192 13.54 -14.05 15.90
CA THR A 192 12.91 -12.73 16.13
C THR A 192 12.12 -12.70 17.42
N SER A 193 11.81 -13.85 18.02
CA SER A 193 11.06 -13.94 19.26
C SER A 193 11.47 -15.15 20.11
N CYS A 194 11.34 -15.01 21.42
CA CYS A 194 11.63 -16.07 22.35
C CYS A 194 10.34 -16.87 22.55
N VAL A 195 10.44 -18.19 22.40
CA VAL A 195 9.32 -19.12 22.64
C VAL A 195 9.78 -20.13 23.71
N PRO A 196 9.18 -20.13 24.92
CA PRO A 196 8.08 -19.26 25.37
C PRO A 196 8.49 -17.78 25.48
N PRO A 197 7.52 -16.84 25.47
CA PRO A 197 7.79 -15.42 25.66
C PRO A 197 8.56 -15.18 26.96
N CYS A 198 9.50 -14.24 26.90
CA CYS A 198 10.32 -13.88 28.05
C CYS A 198 9.46 -13.37 29.22
N GLY A 199 9.82 -13.80 30.42
CA GLY A 199 9.13 -13.39 31.63
C GLY A 199 9.41 -11.94 32.02
N CYS A 200 8.66 -11.46 33.02
CA CYS A 200 8.82 -10.16 33.67
C CYS A 200 10.31 -9.83 33.94
N GLY A 201 10.77 -8.65 33.49
CA GLY A 201 12.15 -8.20 33.68
C GLY A 201 13.18 -8.72 32.69
N THR A 202 12.75 -9.38 31.62
CA THR A 202 13.65 -9.86 30.57
C THR A 202 13.17 -9.44 29.18
N THR A 203 14.10 -9.17 28.28
CA THR A 203 13.83 -8.93 26.86
C THR A 203 14.39 -10.06 26.03
N CYS A 204 13.78 -10.33 24.88
CA CYS A 204 14.30 -11.32 23.96
C CYS A 204 15.37 -10.70 23.06
N ALA A 205 16.58 -11.24 23.10
CA ALA A 205 17.64 -10.92 22.16
C ALA A 205 18.24 -12.22 21.61
N SER A 206 18.15 -12.41 20.30
CA SER A 206 18.67 -13.60 19.61
C SER A 206 18.21 -14.93 20.22
N GLY A 207 16.94 -15.01 20.63
CA GLY A 207 16.36 -16.22 21.23
C GLY A 207 16.72 -16.49 22.68
N LYS A 208 17.42 -15.56 23.36
CA LYS A 208 17.71 -15.64 24.79
C LYS A 208 17.00 -14.52 25.53
N CYS A 209 16.39 -14.86 26.67
CA CYS A 209 15.86 -13.87 27.58
C CYS A 209 17.02 -13.27 28.37
N LEU A 210 17.32 -11.99 28.08
CA LEU A 210 18.33 -11.22 28.78
C LEU A 210 17.64 -10.31 29.79
N SER A 211 18.24 -10.15 30.97
CA SER A 211 17.80 -9.17 31.96
C SER A 211 17.77 -7.78 31.33
N ILE A 212 16.68 -7.03 31.56
CA ILE A 212 16.63 -5.60 31.18
C ILE A 212 17.53 -4.76 32.09
N CYS A 213 17.87 -5.27 33.28
CA CYS A 213 18.71 -4.58 34.24
C CYS A 213 20.20 -4.89 34.02
N PRO A 214 21.07 -3.86 33.96
CA PRO A 214 22.52 -4.02 33.96
C PRO A 214 23.04 -4.82 35.16
N VAL A 215 24.24 -5.37 35.02
CA VAL A 215 24.93 -6.09 36.10
C VAL A 215 25.07 -5.18 37.33
N GLY A 216 24.64 -5.66 38.50
CA GLY A 216 24.68 -4.91 39.76
C GLY A 216 23.43 -4.08 40.07
N GLN A 217 22.39 -4.16 39.24
CA GLN A 217 21.08 -3.55 39.51
C GLN A 217 20.03 -4.60 39.86
N THR A 218 19.07 -4.22 40.71
CA THR A 218 17.96 -5.08 41.13
C THR A 218 16.71 -4.75 40.33
N LEU A 219 16.09 -5.73 39.70
CA LEU A 219 14.79 -5.56 39.05
C LEU A 219 13.70 -5.32 40.09
N CYS A 220 12.85 -4.33 39.86
CA CYS A 220 11.68 -4.02 40.67
C CYS A 220 10.44 -3.94 39.79
N GLY A 221 9.47 -4.85 40.01
CA GLY A 221 8.37 -5.05 39.06
C GLY A 221 8.87 -5.71 37.75
N CYS A 222 8.34 -5.27 36.60
CA CYS A 222 8.67 -5.87 35.29
C CYS A 222 9.52 -5.02 34.36
N SER A 223 9.71 -3.74 34.67
CA SER A 223 10.38 -2.78 33.77
C SER A 223 11.35 -1.84 34.48
N THR A 224 11.45 -1.89 35.81
CA THR A 224 12.22 -0.91 36.58
C THR A 224 13.47 -1.54 37.16
N CYS A 225 14.61 -0.88 36.99
CA CYS A 225 15.88 -1.31 37.56
C CYS A 225 16.30 -0.33 38.66
N CYS A 226 16.42 -0.84 39.89
CA CYS A 226 16.91 -0.06 41.02
C CYS A 226 18.42 0.13 40.91
N LYS A 227 18.91 1.31 41.35
CA LYS A 227 20.34 1.61 41.36
C LYS A 227 21.08 0.65 42.30
N ALA A 228 22.37 0.49 42.08
CA ALA A 228 23.22 -0.31 42.95
C ALA A 228 23.05 0.12 44.43
N GLY A 229 22.76 -0.84 45.31
CA GLY A 229 22.49 -0.61 46.73
C GLY A 229 21.01 -0.35 47.09
N GLN A 230 20.11 -0.19 46.13
CA GLN A 230 18.68 -0.03 46.39
C GLN A 230 17.95 -1.38 46.46
N SER A 231 16.95 -1.48 47.33
CA SER A 231 16.05 -2.64 47.47
C SER A 231 14.69 -2.36 46.83
N CYS A 232 14.02 -3.40 46.32
CA CYS A 232 12.66 -3.28 45.80
C CYS A 232 11.64 -3.61 46.90
N GLU A 233 10.80 -2.64 47.26
CA GLU A 233 9.70 -2.84 48.22
C GLU A 233 8.39 -2.34 47.60
N GLY A 234 7.41 -3.23 47.45
CA GLY A 234 6.09 -2.87 46.91
C GLY A 234 6.11 -2.33 45.47
N GLY A 235 7.11 -2.71 44.66
CA GLY A 235 7.28 -2.21 43.29
C GLY A 235 8.00 -0.87 43.19
N VAL A 236 8.53 -0.34 44.30
CA VAL A 236 9.28 0.92 44.35
C VAL A 236 10.71 0.66 44.83
N CYS A 237 11.68 1.26 44.14
CA CYS A 237 13.08 1.24 44.56
C CYS A 237 13.28 2.14 45.78
N LYS A 238 13.74 1.57 46.90
CA LYS A 238 14.06 2.31 48.11
C LYS A 238 15.57 2.34 48.32
N GLY A 239 16.05 3.48 48.83
CA GLY A 239 17.46 3.68 49.17
C GLY A 239 17.95 2.63 50.16
N ALA A 240 19.24 2.28 50.09
CA ALA A 240 19.89 1.57 51.18
C ALA A 240 19.58 2.32 52.47
N VAL A 241 18.93 1.64 53.42
CA VAL A 241 19.02 2.07 54.81
C VAL A 241 20.47 1.82 55.19
N GLU A 242 21.25 2.89 55.31
CA GLU A 242 22.53 2.85 56.03
C GLU A 242 22.32 2.37 57.47
#